data_AF-A0A024G084-F1
#
_entry.id   AF-A0A024G084-F1
#
_cell.length_a   1.000
_cell.length_b   1.000
_cell.length_c   1.000
_cell.angle_alpha   90.00
_cell.angle_beta   90.00
_cell.angle_gamma   90.00
#
_symmetry.space_group_name_H-M   'P 1'
#
loop_
_entity.id
_entity.type
_entity.pdbx_description
1 polymer ?
#
loop_
_entity_poly.entity_id
_entity_poly.type
_entity_poly.pdbx_seq_one_letter_code
_entity_poly.pdbx_strand_id
1 'polypeptide(L)'
;MHDSEPEEYYNKREDDRPSQRLVLRALFGILNLIFIGIGVFIIVLVSRVRNEGWYDAVRDTSYESKFDTPLLIGKIVGGCVIGVGLIGLIGSFTRSRVLLVLYNCVVMALLTVFFIVAGFAMSFRNKAKDLENGKRADDEEKYAKYFNQGYCYAEGVYLCNDAKATELLQAYNPQISPMIANAVEGALSDVVGLNGVCARAEILTRMPQVKTACDVCGQAKMFAKYSNLLQWANSKCPRSKTTMVWCVNFFAKRGDQSEFENSPFGECRPIILRTIVDLLTKIMTVAFIVAGICFFIIVLACAARRQSSRM
;
A
#
# COMPACT_ATOMS: atom_id res chain seq x y z
N MET A 1 54.82 -50.10 -2.49
CA MET A 1 53.60 -49.76 -1.72
C MET A 1 54.09 -48.95 -0.52
N HIS A 2 53.72 -47.71 -0.25
CA HIS A 2 52.81 -46.76 -0.90
C HIS A 2 53.21 -45.41 -0.27
N ASP A 3 53.85 -44.51 -1.01
CA ASP A 3 54.39 -43.24 -0.49
C ASP A 3 53.88 -42.05 -1.32
N SER A 4 52.66 -42.17 -1.84
CA SER A 4 52.02 -41.24 -2.78
C SER A 4 50.90 -40.38 -2.18
N GLU A 5 50.56 -40.57 -0.90
CA GLU A 5 49.44 -39.86 -0.25
C GLU A 5 49.62 -38.35 -0.01
N PRO A 6 50.82 -37.78 0.24
CA PRO A 6 50.94 -36.34 0.53
C PRO A 6 50.71 -35.46 -0.70
N GLU A 7 51.20 -35.88 -1.87
CA GLU A 7 51.07 -35.12 -3.13
C GLU A 7 49.64 -35.16 -3.69
N GLU A 8 48.93 -36.28 -3.54
CA GLU A 8 47.53 -36.40 -3.96
C GLU A 8 46.61 -35.51 -3.08
N TYR A 9 46.90 -35.41 -1.79
CA TYR A 9 46.18 -34.51 -0.87
C TYR A 9 46.49 -33.02 -1.11
N TYR A 10 47.71 -32.68 -1.52
CA TYR A 10 48.09 -31.31 -1.88
C TYR A 10 47.48 -30.86 -3.21
N ASN A 11 47.56 -31.70 -4.25
CA ASN A 11 47.00 -31.41 -5.57
C ASN A 11 45.47 -31.27 -5.53
N LYS A 12 44.76 -32.13 -4.77
CA LYS A 12 43.30 -32.00 -4.58
C LYS A 12 42.89 -30.68 -3.93
N ARG A 13 43.70 -30.18 -2.98
CA ARG A 13 43.47 -28.89 -2.31
C ARG A 13 43.84 -27.68 -3.18
N GLU A 14 44.65 -27.88 -4.22
CA GLU A 14 45.06 -26.85 -5.19
C GLU A 14 44.07 -26.74 -6.36
N ASP A 15 43.47 -27.85 -6.77
CA ASP A 15 42.42 -27.92 -7.81
C ASP A 15 41.03 -27.47 -7.30
N ASP A 16 40.74 -27.66 -6.00
CA ASP A 16 39.51 -27.14 -5.37
C ASP A 16 39.55 -25.61 -5.12
N ARG A 17 40.73 -24.97 -5.10
CA ARG A 17 40.88 -23.52 -4.86
C ARG A 17 40.27 -22.63 -5.97
N PRO A 18 40.46 -22.89 -7.28
CA PRO A 18 39.83 -22.11 -8.33
C PRO A 18 38.31 -22.33 -8.41
N SER A 19 37.83 -23.57 -8.22
CA SER A 19 36.40 -23.90 -8.24
C SER A 19 35.63 -23.21 -7.09
N GLN A 20 36.16 -23.27 -5.85
CA GLN A 20 35.55 -22.61 -4.70
C GLN A 20 35.51 -21.08 -4.83
N ARG A 21 36.54 -20.46 -5.40
CA ARG A 21 36.56 -19.01 -5.65
C ARG A 21 35.54 -18.58 -6.69
N LEU A 22 35.32 -19.40 -7.72
CA LEU A 22 34.30 -19.15 -8.74
C LEU A 22 32.88 -19.26 -8.16
N VAL A 23 32.63 -20.32 -7.37
CA VAL A 23 31.34 -20.53 -6.68
C VAL A 23 31.02 -19.40 -5.71
N LEU A 24 32.00 -18.95 -4.92
CA LEU A 24 31.80 -17.84 -3.98
C LEU A 24 31.45 -16.53 -4.71
N ARG A 25 32.14 -16.23 -5.83
CA ARG A 25 31.85 -15.04 -6.65
C ARG A 25 30.47 -15.11 -7.30
N ALA A 26 30.09 -16.27 -7.81
CA ALA A 26 28.76 -16.49 -8.38
C ALA A 26 27.68 -16.29 -7.31
N LEU A 27 27.86 -16.86 -6.12
CA LEU A 27 26.94 -16.67 -4.99
C LEU A 27 26.83 -15.20 -4.57
N PHE A 28 27.96 -14.50 -4.41
CA PHE A 28 27.96 -13.06 -4.11
C PHE A 28 27.26 -12.25 -5.21
N GLY A 29 27.47 -12.59 -6.48
CA GLY A 29 26.79 -11.95 -7.60
C GLY A 29 25.27 -12.15 -7.56
N ILE A 30 24.82 -13.39 -7.34
CA ILE A 30 23.39 -13.74 -7.24
C ILE A 30 22.72 -13.01 -6.07
N LEU A 31 23.33 -13.00 -4.89
CA LEU A 31 22.78 -12.31 -3.72
C LEU A 31 22.64 -10.80 -3.95
N ASN A 32 23.57 -10.19 -4.67
CA ASN A 32 23.49 -8.76 -5.03
C ASN A 32 22.44 -8.47 -6.11
N LEU A 33 22.21 -9.39 -7.06
CA LEU A 33 21.06 -9.29 -7.97
C LEU A 33 19.73 -9.36 -7.21
N ILE A 34 19.65 -10.24 -6.22
CA ILE A 34 18.47 -10.34 -5.35
C ILE A 34 18.25 -9.01 -4.60
N PHE A 35 19.30 -8.37 -4.08
CA PHE A 35 19.19 -7.03 -3.47
C PHE A 35 18.60 -6.00 -4.43
N ILE A 36 19.06 -5.96 -5.67
CA ILE A 36 18.52 -5.04 -6.68
C ILE A 36 17.02 -5.32 -6.89
N GLY A 37 16.65 -6.59 -7.05
CA GLY A 37 15.25 -7.00 -7.17
C GLY A 37 14.41 -6.57 -5.97
N ILE A 38 14.92 -6.71 -4.76
CA ILE A 38 14.23 -6.27 -3.54
C ILE A 38 14.13 -4.75 -3.46
N GLY A 39 15.18 -4.02 -3.81
CA GLY A 39 15.15 -2.55 -3.84
C GLY A 39 14.12 -2.01 -4.84
N VAL A 40 14.04 -2.60 -6.03
CA VAL A 40 12.98 -2.31 -7.01
C VAL A 40 11.61 -2.63 -6.44
N PHE A 41 11.45 -3.80 -5.82
CA PHE A 41 10.20 -4.20 -5.19
C PHE A 41 9.75 -3.21 -4.11
N ILE A 42 10.66 -2.72 -3.26
CA ILE A 42 10.37 -1.70 -2.23
C ILE A 42 9.86 -0.42 -2.89
N ILE A 43 10.55 0.08 -3.93
CA ILE A 43 10.13 1.31 -4.64
C ILE A 43 8.75 1.13 -5.28
N VAL A 44 8.49 -0.02 -5.90
CA VAL A 44 7.18 -0.35 -6.51
C VAL A 44 6.10 -0.41 -5.45
N LEU A 45 6.35 -1.08 -4.32
CA LEU A 45 5.38 -1.20 -3.22
C LEU A 45 5.05 0.17 -2.63
N VAL A 46 6.05 0.99 -2.34
CA VAL A 46 5.85 2.35 -1.82
C VAL A 46 5.10 3.22 -2.83
N SER A 47 5.41 3.10 -4.12
CA SER A 47 4.69 3.82 -5.17
C SER A 47 3.25 3.34 -5.31
N ARG A 48 3.00 2.03 -5.15
CA ARG A 48 1.65 1.49 -5.10
C ARG A 48 0.87 2.04 -3.93
N VAL A 49 1.42 2.06 -2.72
CA VAL A 49 0.74 2.63 -1.54
C VAL A 49 0.41 4.11 -1.74
N ARG A 50 1.34 4.89 -2.31
CA ARG A 50 1.09 6.30 -2.63
C ARG A 50 -0.03 6.50 -3.66
N ASN A 51 -0.14 5.55 -4.60
CA ASN A 51 -1.15 5.56 -5.65
C ASN A 51 -2.41 4.76 -5.26
N GLU A 52 -2.42 4.13 -4.08
CA GLU A 52 -3.59 3.42 -3.58
C GLU A 52 -4.60 4.45 -3.10
N GLY A 53 -5.84 4.26 -3.53
CA GLY A 53 -6.89 5.24 -3.36
C GLY A 53 -7.18 5.72 -1.95
N TRP A 54 -6.94 4.89 -0.95
CA TRP A 54 -7.16 5.27 0.44
C TRP A 54 -6.20 6.37 0.93
N TYR A 55 -5.04 6.54 0.29
CA TYR A 55 -4.12 7.65 0.58
C TYR A 55 -4.69 9.01 0.15
N ASP A 56 -5.39 9.04 -0.99
CA ASP A 56 -6.04 10.26 -1.53
C ASP A 56 -7.15 10.78 -0.60
N ALA A 57 -7.66 9.97 0.34
CA ALA A 57 -8.62 10.40 1.36
C ALA A 57 -8.01 11.35 2.41
N VAL A 58 -6.69 11.32 2.60
CA VAL A 58 -5.97 12.06 3.66
C VAL A 58 -5.00 13.10 3.09
N ARG A 59 -4.81 13.09 1.75
CA ARG A 59 -4.04 14.11 1.03
C ARG A 59 -4.67 15.49 1.17
N ASP A 60 -3.85 16.53 1.35
CA ASP A 60 -4.26 17.92 1.65
C ASP A 60 -4.84 18.13 3.07
N THR A 61 -4.69 17.17 3.97
CA THR A 61 -5.10 17.31 5.38
C THR A 61 -3.87 17.44 6.29
N SER A 62 -4.08 17.83 7.55
CA SER A 62 -3.01 17.86 8.56
C SER A 62 -2.35 16.49 8.83
N TYR A 63 -2.89 15.40 8.28
CA TYR A 63 -2.38 14.04 8.43
C TYR A 63 -1.52 13.58 7.25
N GLU A 64 -1.43 14.34 6.17
CA GLU A 64 -0.61 14.00 4.98
C GLU A 64 0.85 13.73 5.36
N SER A 65 1.43 14.61 6.19
CA SER A 65 2.82 14.51 6.65
C SER A 65 3.14 13.21 7.39
N LYS A 66 2.13 12.60 8.05
CA LYS A 66 2.28 11.33 8.78
C LYS A 66 2.48 10.14 7.85
N PHE A 67 2.03 10.25 6.59
CA PHE A 67 2.14 9.18 5.61
C PHE A 67 3.16 9.50 4.51
N ASP A 68 3.30 10.75 4.08
CA ASP A 68 4.30 11.16 3.08
C ASP A 68 5.74 10.93 3.57
N THR A 69 6.02 11.20 4.84
CA THR A 69 7.38 11.04 5.40
C THR A 69 7.84 9.57 5.35
N PRO A 70 7.07 8.58 5.86
CA PRO A 70 7.41 7.16 5.69
C PRO A 70 7.52 6.71 4.22
N LEU A 71 6.67 7.22 3.32
CA LEU A 71 6.71 6.87 1.90
C LEU A 71 7.98 7.40 1.23
N LEU A 72 8.39 8.64 1.54
CA LEU A 72 9.64 9.20 1.04
C LEU A 72 10.85 8.41 1.56
N ILE A 73 10.87 8.10 2.86
CA ILE A 73 11.93 7.28 3.47
C ILE A 73 12.00 5.91 2.78
N GLY A 74 10.85 5.27 2.52
CA GLY A 74 10.79 3.99 1.82
C GLY A 74 11.42 4.04 0.42
N LYS A 75 11.20 5.12 -0.34
CA LYS A 75 11.86 5.31 -1.66
C LYS A 75 13.37 5.46 -1.52
N ILE A 76 13.84 6.25 -0.54
CA ILE A 76 15.27 6.44 -0.29
C ILE A 76 15.92 5.12 0.09
N VAL A 77 15.32 4.36 1.03
CA VAL A 77 15.80 3.04 1.44
C VAL A 77 15.86 2.09 0.25
N GLY A 78 14.81 2.03 -0.58
CA GLY A 78 14.81 1.22 -1.80
C GLY A 78 15.94 1.59 -2.76
N GLY A 79 16.18 2.88 -2.98
CA GLY A 79 17.30 3.38 -3.79
C GLY A 79 18.67 3.02 -3.21
N CYS A 80 18.86 3.15 -1.90
CA CYS A 80 20.08 2.74 -1.22
C CYS A 80 20.34 1.23 -1.38
N VAL A 81 19.31 0.39 -1.24
CA VAL A 81 19.43 -1.07 -1.43
C VAL A 81 19.87 -1.42 -2.85
N ILE A 82 19.32 -0.74 -3.87
CA ILE A 82 19.76 -0.91 -5.26
C ILE A 82 21.22 -0.50 -5.40
N GLY A 83 21.61 0.67 -4.86
CA GLY A 83 22.99 1.15 -4.90
C GLY A 83 23.98 0.17 -4.27
N VAL A 84 23.62 -0.43 -3.13
CA VAL A 84 24.43 -1.46 -2.47
C VAL A 84 24.54 -2.72 -3.32
N GLY A 85 23.44 -3.17 -3.92
CA GLY A 85 23.46 -4.30 -4.85
C GLY A 85 24.40 -4.05 -6.04
N LEU A 86 24.38 -2.86 -6.63
CA LEU A 86 25.27 -2.49 -7.73
C LEU A 86 26.74 -2.44 -7.30
N ILE A 87 27.05 -1.85 -6.15
CA ILE A 87 28.41 -1.82 -5.60
C ILE A 87 28.89 -3.25 -5.32
N GLY A 88 28.03 -4.11 -4.77
CA GLY A 88 28.34 -5.51 -4.51
C GLY A 88 28.58 -6.33 -5.77
N LEU A 89 27.85 -6.05 -6.86
CA LEU A 89 28.12 -6.65 -8.17
C LEU A 89 29.51 -6.26 -8.68
N ILE A 90 29.84 -4.97 -8.68
CA ILE A 90 31.16 -4.48 -9.08
C ILE A 90 32.25 -5.09 -8.18
N GLY A 91 31.98 -5.20 -6.87
CA GLY A 91 32.85 -5.83 -5.89
C GLY A 91 33.10 -7.33 -6.11
N SER A 92 32.14 -8.06 -6.68
CA SER A 92 32.31 -9.47 -7.02
C SER A 92 33.35 -9.68 -8.13
N PHE A 93 33.39 -8.76 -9.10
CA PHE A 93 34.31 -8.82 -10.23
C PHE A 93 35.67 -8.16 -9.95
N THR A 94 35.72 -7.20 -9.02
CA THR A 94 36.95 -6.45 -8.70
C THR A 94 37.69 -7.07 -7.50
N ARG A 95 39.01 -7.26 -7.62
CA ARG A 95 39.85 -7.89 -6.58
C ARG A 95 40.19 -6.97 -5.38
N SER A 96 39.44 -5.88 -5.18
CA SER A 96 39.78 -4.85 -4.19
C SER A 96 39.37 -5.24 -2.78
N ARG A 97 40.36 -5.45 -1.89
CA ARG A 97 40.12 -5.76 -0.47
C ARG A 97 39.43 -4.60 0.28
N VAL A 98 39.73 -3.35 -0.09
CA VAL A 98 39.15 -2.15 0.53
C VAL A 98 37.66 -2.05 0.22
N LEU A 99 37.27 -2.34 -1.03
CA LEU A 99 35.88 -2.31 -1.47
C LEU A 99 35.03 -3.36 -0.72
N LEU A 100 35.59 -4.54 -0.46
CA LEU A 100 34.91 -5.60 0.28
C LEU A 100 34.66 -5.24 1.75
N VAL A 101 35.62 -4.55 2.40
CA VAL A 101 35.47 -4.09 3.79
C VAL A 101 34.42 -3.00 3.88
N LEU A 102 34.47 -2.00 2.99
CA LEU A 102 33.47 -0.93 2.94
C LEU A 102 32.07 -1.49 2.66
N TYR A 103 31.96 -2.43 1.73
CA TYR A 103 30.71 -3.12 1.43
C TYR A 103 30.14 -3.83 2.67
N ASN A 104 30.97 -4.54 3.45
CA ASN A 104 30.49 -5.19 4.68
C ASN A 104 30.00 -4.19 5.74
N CYS A 105 30.66 -3.04 5.89
CA CYS A 105 30.19 -1.99 6.80
C CYS A 105 28.80 -1.48 6.38
N VAL A 106 28.58 -1.30 5.08
CA VAL A 106 27.29 -0.87 4.54
C VAL A 106 26.22 -1.96 4.70
N VAL A 107 26.55 -3.23 4.45
CA VAL A 107 25.64 -4.37 4.65
C VAL A 107 25.26 -4.52 6.13
N MET A 108 26.19 -4.28 7.06
CA MET A 108 25.91 -4.23 8.50
C MET A 108 24.93 -3.11 8.86
N ALA A 109 25.12 -1.91 8.31
CA ALA A 109 24.19 -0.81 8.52
C ALA A 109 22.79 -1.14 7.98
N LEU A 110 22.71 -1.74 6.78
CA LEU A 110 21.44 -2.20 6.20
C LEU A 110 20.76 -3.25 7.09
N LEU A 111 21.51 -4.24 7.60
CA LEU A 111 20.98 -5.25 8.51
C LEU A 111 20.26 -4.60 9.71
N THR A 112 20.89 -3.61 10.34
CA THR A 112 20.31 -2.87 11.46
C THR A 112 19.04 -2.12 11.06
N VAL A 113 19.05 -1.44 9.91
CA VAL A 113 17.86 -0.73 9.39
C VAL A 113 16.70 -1.71 9.15
N PHE A 114 16.96 -2.86 8.53
CA PHE A 114 15.91 -3.83 8.24
C PHE A 114 15.36 -4.52 9.49
N PHE A 115 16.17 -4.73 10.53
CA PHE A 115 15.65 -5.15 11.84
C PHE A 115 14.74 -4.12 12.49
N ILE A 116 15.12 -2.83 12.42
CA ILE A 116 14.28 -1.73 12.91
C ILE A 116 12.95 -1.70 12.14
N VAL A 117 12.99 -1.78 10.81
CA VAL A 117 11.79 -1.82 9.95
C VAL A 117 10.91 -3.02 10.30
N ALA A 118 11.48 -4.21 10.48
CA ALA A 118 10.73 -5.41 10.88
C ALA A 118 10.08 -5.24 12.25
N GLY A 119 10.79 -4.67 13.23
CA GLY A 119 10.27 -4.38 14.57
C GLY A 119 9.11 -3.38 14.54
N PHE A 120 9.25 -2.29 13.79
CA PHE A 120 8.16 -1.34 13.59
C PHE A 120 6.97 -1.99 12.89
N ALA A 121 7.18 -2.69 11.77
CA ALA A 121 6.11 -3.36 11.04
C ALA A 121 5.35 -4.37 11.91
N MET A 122 6.07 -5.14 12.73
CA MET A 122 5.46 -6.08 13.68
C MET A 122 4.64 -5.36 14.77
N SER A 123 5.17 -4.29 15.35
CA SER A 123 4.46 -3.50 16.38
C SER A 123 3.17 -2.89 15.83
N PHE A 124 3.24 -2.24 14.67
CA PHE A 124 2.05 -1.68 14.01
C PHE A 124 1.07 -2.77 13.58
N ARG A 125 1.55 -3.92 13.10
CA ARG A 125 0.69 -5.05 12.72
C ARG A 125 -0.09 -5.57 13.91
N ASN A 126 0.56 -5.72 15.06
CA ASN A 126 -0.11 -6.19 16.27
C ASN A 126 -1.15 -5.18 16.74
N LYS A 127 -0.83 -3.87 16.71
CA LYS A 127 -1.82 -2.82 16.98
C LYS A 127 -2.99 -2.86 15.99
N ALA A 128 -2.74 -3.04 14.70
CA ALA A 128 -3.79 -3.11 13.68
C ALA A 128 -4.70 -4.34 13.87
N LYS A 129 -4.13 -5.50 14.23
CA LYS A 129 -4.90 -6.70 14.60
C LYS A 129 -5.75 -6.49 15.85
N ASP A 130 -5.20 -5.82 16.85
CA ASP A 130 -5.91 -5.45 18.06
C ASP A 130 -7.12 -4.56 17.75
N LEU A 131 -6.96 -3.60 16.83
CA LEU A 131 -8.05 -2.75 16.34
C LEU A 131 -9.05 -3.55 15.48
N GLU A 132 -8.60 -4.50 14.68
CA GLU A 132 -9.46 -5.40 13.90
C GLU A 132 -10.37 -6.22 14.84
N ASN A 133 -9.86 -6.65 15.99
CA ASN A 133 -10.59 -7.41 17.01
C ASN A 133 -11.54 -6.56 17.89
N GLY A 134 -11.82 -5.31 17.50
CA GLY A 134 -12.85 -4.48 18.13
C GLY A 134 -12.35 -3.41 19.10
N LYS A 135 -11.02 -3.25 19.29
CA LYS A 135 -10.51 -2.06 19.99
C LYS A 135 -10.68 -0.82 19.12
N ARG A 136 -10.99 0.33 19.73
CA ARG A 136 -11.09 1.64 19.06
C ARG A 136 -9.80 2.43 19.31
N ALA A 137 -9.32 3.14 18.30
CA ALA A 137 -8.18 4.06 18.47
C ALA A 137 -8.65 5.46 18.87
N ASP A 138 -7.85 6.17 19.67
CA ASP A 138 -8.21 7.50 20.21
C ASP A 138 -8.41 8.57 19.12
N ASP A 139 -7.71 8.45 17.99
CA ASP A 139 -7.80 9.38 16.84
C ASP A 139 -8.67 8.83 15.70
N GLU A 140 -9.33 7.68 15.89
CA GLU A 140 -10.03 6.98 14.82
C GLU A 140 -11.20 7.77 14.23
N GLU A 141 -11.86 8.58 15.06
CA GLU A 141 -12.98 9.41 14.65
C GLU A 141 -12.58 10.51 13.65
N LYS A 142 -11.38 11.06 13.81
CA LYS A 142 -10.83 12.05 12.86
C LYS A 142 -10.53 11.40 11.51
N TYR A 143 -9.91 10.22 11.52
CA TYR A 143 -9.67 9.46 10.30
C TYR A 143 -10.97 9.06 9.62
N ALA A 144 -11.96 8.61 10.40
CA ALA A 144 -13.29 8.26 9.91
C ALA A 144 -13.95 9.44 9.19
N LYS A 145 -13.87 10.66 9.75
CA LYS A 145 -14.43 11.87 9.11
C LYS A 145 -13.83 12.13 7.72
N TYR A 146 -12.51 12.11 7.58
CA TYR A 146 -11.85 12.36 6.29
C TYR A 146 -12.10 11.23 5.29
N PHE A 147 -12.06 9.97 5.76
CA PHE A 147 -12.37 8.83 4.93
C PHE A 147 -13.81 8.88 4.42
N ASN A 148 -14.78 9.15 5.29
CA ASN A 148 -16.18 9.29 4.93
C ASN A 148 -16.40 10.39 3.89
N GLN A 149 -15.79 11.55 4.11
CA GLN A 149 -15.85 12.67 3.16
C GLN A 149 -15.26 12.30 1.80
N GLY A 150 -14.06 11.73 1.77
CA GLY A 150 -13.42 11.29 0.53
C GLY A 150 -14.24 10.21 -0.19
N TYR A 151 -14.78 9.24 0.57
CA TYR A 151 -15.59 8.16 0.05
C TYR A 151 -16.87 8.70 -0.59
N CYS A 152 -17.55 9.65 0.04
CA CYS A 152 -18.75 10.25 -0.54
C CYS A 152 -18.46 11.11 -1.76
N TYR A 153 -17.34 11.84 -1.79
CA TYR A 153 -16.92 12.54 -3.00
C TYR A 153 -16.61 11.57 -4.15
N ALA A 154 -15.98 10.43 -3.85
CA ALA A 154 -15.76 9.37 -4.81
C ALA A 154 -17.09 8.76 -5.33
N GLU A 155 -18.01 8.41 -4.43
CA GLU A 155 -19.35 7.94 -4.80
C GLU A 155 -20.14 9.00 -5.58
N GLY A 156 -19.94 10.28 -5.29
CA GLY A 156 -20.54 11.40 -6.01
C GLY A 156 -20.30 11.33 -7.52
N VAL A 157 -19.13 10.87 -7.97
CA VAL A 157 -18.87 10.68 -9.41
C VAL A 157 -19.84 9.67 -10.04
N TYR A 158 -20.08 8.54 -9.35
CA TYR A 158 -21.05 7.53 -9.80
C TYR A 158 -22.47 8.06 -9.69
N LEU A 159 -22.84 8.67 -8.55
CA LEU A 159 -24.18 9.21 -8.32
C LEU A 159 -24.56 10.30 -9.33
N CYS A 160 -23.60 11.14 -9.74
CA CYS A 160 -23.85 12.22 -10.68
C CYS A 160 -23.92 11.77 -12.15
N ASN A 161 -23.22 10.70 -12.54
CA ASN A 161 -23.05 10.33 -13.95
C ASN A 161 -23.62 8.96 -14.35
N ASP A 162 -23.58 7.98 -13.44
CA ASP A 162 -23.81 6.56 -13.77
C ASP A 162 -24.97 5.91 -12.98
N ALA A 163 -25.38 6.51 -11.87
CA ALA A 163 -26.44 5.94 -11.03
C ALA A 163 -27.80 5.97 -11.71
N LYS A 164 -28.60 4.91 -11.53
CA LYS A 164 -29.96 4.87 -12.05
C LYS A 164 -30.89 5.78 -11.25
N ALA A 165 -31.93 6.29 -11.89
CA ALA A 165 -32.94 7.12 -11.23
C ALA A 165 -33.58 6.42 -10.02
N THR A 166 -33.79 5.10 -10.08
CA THR A 166 -34.32 4.30 -8.97
C THR A 166 -33.36 4.14 -7.80
N GLU A 167 -32.06 3.95 -8.07
CA GLU A 167 -31.02 3.88 -7.05
C GLU A 167 -30.91 5.21 -6.30
N LEU A 168 -30.94 6.33 -7.04
CA LEU A 168 -30.94 7.67 -6.47
C LEU A 168 -32.20 7.90 -5.62
N LEU A 169 -33.38 7.58 -6.15
CA LEU A 169 -34.64 7.81 -5.45
C LEU A 169 -34.74 7.01 -4.14
N GLN A 170 -34.25 5.76 -4.13
CA GLN A 170 -34.18 4.95 -2.92
C GLN A 170 -33.13 5.46 -1.92
N ALA A 171 -32.03 6.04 -2.40
CA ALA A 171 -31.00 6.63 -1.52
C ALA A 171 -31.45 7.96 -0.89
N TYR A 172 -32.20 8.80 -1.63
CA TYR A 172 -32.76 10.06 -1.12
C TYR A 172 -34.05 9.88 -0.31
N ASN A 173 -34.86 8.87 -0.64
CA ASN A 173 -36.08 8.55 0.09
C ASN A 173 -36.20 7.02 0.29
N PRO A 174 -35.56 6.47 1.33
CA PRO A 174 -35.58 5.04 1.59
C PRO A 174 -36.96 4.49 1.97
N GLN A 175 -37.94 5.35 2.27
CA GLN A 175 -39.32 4.97 2.57
C GLN A 175 -40.25 5.08 1.35
N ILE A 176 -39.72 5.36 0.17
CA ILE A 176 -40.56 5.52 -1.01
C ILE A 176 -41.26 4.22 -1.40
N SER A 177 -42.55 4.31 -1.74
CA SER A 177 -43.32 3.15 -2.17
C SER A 177 -42.70 2.53 -3.45
N PRO A 178 -42.60 1.19 -3.54
CA PRO A 178 -42.08 0.52 -4.74
C PRO A 178 -42.90 0.87 -5.99
N MET A 179 -44.18 1.22 -5.85
CA MET A 179 -45.02 1.68 -6.95
C MET A 179 -44.52 3.00 -7.55
N ILE A 180 -44.12 3.95 -6.70
CA ILE A 180 -43.59 5.24 -7.12
C ILE A 180 -42.17 5.07 -7.70
N ALA A 181 -41.35 4.21 -7.09
CA ALA A 181 -40.03 3.88 -7.62
C ALA A 181 -40.10 3.30 -9.04
N ASN A 182 -41.01 2.35 -9.29
CA ASN A 182 -41.19 1.74 -10.61
C ASN A 182 -41.77 2.74 -11.63
N ALA A 183 -42.67 3.63 -11.22
CA ALA A 183 -43.20 4.68 -12.09
C ALA A 183 -42.11 5.67 -12.52
N VAL A 184 -41.22 6.04 -11.59
CA VAL A 184 -40.06 6.89 -11.87
C VAL A 184 -39.05 6.15 -12.76
N GLU A 185 -38.85 4.85 -12.55
CA GLU A 185 -37.99 4.02 -13.42
C GLU A 185 -38.48 4.01 -14.86
N GLY A 186 -39.78 3.79 -15.07
CA GLY A 186 -40.37 3.79 -16.40
C GLY A 186 -40.26 5.14 -17.09
N ALA A 187 -40.52 6.23 -16.35
CA ALA A 187 -40.50 7.60 -16.87
C ALA A 187 -39.09 8.16 -17.11
N LEU A 188 -38.07 7.65 -16.41
CA LEU A 188 -36.67 8.11 -16.49
C LEU A 188 -35.72 6.97 -16.89
N SER A 189 -36.22 5.97 -17.61
CA SER A 189 -35.45 4.77 -17.99
C SER A 189 -34.23 5.07 -18.87
N ASP A 190 -34.26 6.18 -19.61
CA ASP A 190 -33.18 6.67 -20.45
C ASP A 190 -32.29 7.73 -19.76
N VAL A 191 -32.60 8.08 -18.51
CA VAL A 191 -31.89 9.08 -17.73
C VAL A 191 -30.94 8.42 -16.74
N VAL A 192 -29.66 8.72 -16.89
CA VAL A 192 -28.59 8.20 -16.04
C VAL A 192 -27.93 9.34 -15.29
N GLY A 193 -27.62 9.07 -14.01
CA GLY A 193 -26.97 10.00 -13.11
C GLY A 193 -27.86 11.15 -12.67
N LEU A 194 -27.47 11.77 -11.56
CA LEU A 194 -28.18 12.93 -11.05
C LEU A 194 -28.14 14.09 -12.05
N ASN A 195 -27.07 14.27 -12.83
CA ASN A 195 -27.01 15.30 -13.87
C ASN A 195 -28.15 15.17 -14.90
N GLY A 196 -28.46 13.94 -15.32
CA GLY A 196 -29.58 13.67 -16.21
C GLY A 196 -30.92 13.95 -15.54
N VAL A 197 -31.08 13.54 -14.28
CA VAL A 197 -32.30 13.76 -13.49
C VAL A 197 -32.54 15.27 -13.29
N CYS A 198 -31.51 16.04 -12.97
CA CYS A 198 -31.60 17.48 -12.77
C CYS A 198 -31.93 18.24 -14.05
N ALA A 199 -31.51 17.73 -15.21
CA ALA A 199 -31.79 18.34 -16.50
C ALA A 199 -33.22 18.08 -17.02
N ARG A 200 -33.86 16.97 -16.62
CA ARG A 200 -35.15 16.52 -17.18
C ARG A 200 -36.31 16.46 -16.19
N ALA A 201 -36.05 16.35 -14.89
CA ALA A 201 -37.08 16.12 -13.88
C ALA A 201 -37.23 17.32 -12.94
N GLU A 202 -37.82 18.40 -13.47
CA GLU A 202 -38.04 19.66 -12.72
C GLU A 202 -38.93 19.47 -11.46
N ILE A 203 -39.76 18.43 -11.44
CA ILE A 203 -40.57 18.07 -10.27
C ILE A 203 -39.71 17.48 -9.15
N LEU A 204 -38.68 16.69 -9.48
CA LEU A 204 -37.77 16.10 -8.50
C LEU A 204 -36.80 17.15 -7.95
N THR A 205 -36.36 18.11 -8.77
CA THR A 205 -35.50 19.23 -8.33
C THR A 205 -36.21 20.24 -7.42
N ARG A 206 -37.55 20.17 -7.27
CA ARG A 206 -38.28 20.91 -6.22
C ARG A 206 -38.05 20.35 -4.83
N MET A 207 -37.59 19.10 -4.71
CA MET A 207 -37.17 18.55 -3.43
C MET A 207 -35.83 19.18 -3.01
N PRO A 208 -35.73 19.82 -1.82
CA PRO A 208 -34.52 20.55 -1.40
C PRO A 208 -33.25 19.69 -1.42
N GLN A 209 -33.39 18.40 -1.10
CA GLN A 209 -32.31 17.43 -1.05
C GLN A 209 -31.77 17.10 -2.45
N VAL A 210 -32.67 16.96 -3.44
CA VAL A 210 -32.31 16.70 -4.84
C VAL A 210 -31.68 17.94 -5.45
N LYS A 211 -32.22 19.13 -5.19
CA LYS A 211 -31.62 20.40 -5.64
C LYS A 211 -30.19 20.59 -5.14
N THR A 212 -29.97 20.38 -3.84
CA THR A 212 -28.63 20.47 -3.23
C THR A 212 -27.67 19.48 -3.87
N ALA A 213 -28.15 18.29 -4.20
CA ALA A 213 -27.35 17.28 -4.87
C ALA A 213 -27.03 17.63 -6.33
N CYS A 214 -27.98 18.23 -7.06
CA CYS A 214 -27.72 18.78 -8.41
C CYS A 214 -26.60 19.84 -8.38
N ASP A 215 -26.63 20.74 -7.39
CA ASP A 215 -25.63 21.80 -7.23
C ASP A 215 -24.24 21.22 -6.92
N VAL A 216 -24.18 20.12 -6.15
CA VAL A 216 -22.93 19.39 -5.87
C VAL A 216 -22.41 18.68 -7.12
N CYS A 217 -23.28 18.07 -7.92
CA CYS A 217 -22.88 17.44 -9.19
C CYS A 217 -22.35 18.45 -10.22
N GLY A 218 -22.83 19.70 -10.19
CA GLY A 218 -22.25 20.80 -10.96
C GLY A 218 -20.81 21.14 -10.58
N GLN A 219 -20.35 20.71 -9.40
CA GLN A 219 -18.98 20.90 -8.89
C GLN A 219 -18.08 19.67 -9.09
N ALA A 220 -18.48 18.73 -9.96
CA ALA A 220 -17.83 17.42 -10.14
C ALA A 220 -16.32 17.44 -10.43
N LYS A 221 -15.77 18.56 -10.93
CA LYS A 221 -14.31 18.72 -11.11
C LYS A 221 -13.53 18.55 -9.79
N MET A 222 -14.12 18.82 -8.64
CA MET A 222 -13.49 18.61 -7.33
C MET A 222 -13.33 17.12 -6.98
N PHE A 223 -14.09 16.22 -7.62
CA PHE A 223 -14.11 14.80 -7.28
C PHE A 223 -13.07 13.96 -8.05
N ALA A 224 -12.49 14.51 -9.12
CA ALA A 224 -11.48 13.84 -9.94
C ALA A 224 -10.25 13.38 -9.13
N LYS A 225 -9.93 14.09 -8.03
CA LYS A 225 -8.80 13.77 -7.15
C LYS A 225 -8.99 12.50 -6.32
N TYR A 226 -10.23 12.00 -6.21
CA TYR A 226 -10.59 10.78 -5.46
C TYR A 226 -10.79 9.56 -6.38
N SER A 227 -10.39 9.64 -7.64
CA SER A 227 -10.54 8.55 -8.62
C SER A 227 -9.86 7.24 -8.18
N ASN A 228 -8.67 7.31 -7.58
CA ASN A 228 -8.04 6.11 -7.03
C ASN A 228 -8.82 5.59 -5.81
N LEU A 229 -9.35 6.47 -4.94
CA LEU A 229 -10.19 6.09 -3.79
C LEU A 229 -11.44 5.35 -4.27
N LEU A 230 -12.06 5.85 -5.33
CA LEU A 230 -13.19 5.19 -6.00
C LEU A 230 -12.81 3.80 -6.51
N GLN A 231 -11.67 3.65 -7.17
CA GLN A 231 -11.21 2.36 -7.67
C GLN A 231 -10.94 1.38 -6.52
N TRP A 232 -10.28 1.84 -5.46
CA TRP A 232 -10.05 1.04 -4.26
C TRP A 232 -11.38 0.62 -3.61
N ALA A 233 -12.29 1.57 -3.40
CA ALA A 233 -13.61 1.33 -2.81
C ALA A 233 -14.37 0.30 -3.63
N ASN A 234 -14.52 0.50 -4.94
CA ASN A 234 -15.19 -0.46 -5.82
C ASN A 234 -14.59 -1.88 -5.76
N SER A 235 -13.28 -2.01 -5.52
CA SER A 235 -12.59 -3.31 -5.47
C SER A 235 -12.56 -3.98 -4.10
N LYS A 236 -12.55 -3.21 -3.00
CA LYS A 236 -12.33 -3.72 -1.64
C LYS A 236 -13.53 -3.49 -0.72
N CYS A 237 -14.19 -2.35 -0.84
CA CYS A 237 -15.35 -1.98 -0.04
C CYS A 237 -16.45 -1.39 -0.95
N PRO A 238 -17.11 -2.26 -1.74
CA PRO A 238 -18.09 -1.80 -2.73
C PRO A 238 -19.27 -1.14 -2.03
N ARG A 239 -19.95 -0.28 -2.78
CA ARG A 239 -21.05 0.54 -2.29
C ARG A 239 -22.18 -0.34 -1.77
N SER A 240 -22.72 0.01 -0.61
CA SER A 240 -23.89 -0.64 -0.02
C SER A 240 -25.06 0.35 0.01
N LYS A 241 -26.27 -0.14 0.33
CA LYS A 241 -27.41 0.75 0.55
C LYS A 241 -27.14 1.73 1.69
N THR A 242 -26.45 1.29 2.74
CA THR A 242 -26.09 2.12 3.89
C THR A 242 -25.13 3.23 3.49
N THR A 243 -24.05 2.91 2.75
CA THR A 243 -23.05 3.92 2.34
C THR A 243 -23.66 4.95 1.41
N MET A 244 -24.49 4.52 0.45
CA MET A 244 -25.21 5.43 -0.45
C MET A 244 -26.17 6.36 0.29
N VAL A 245 -26.99 5.85 1.21
CA VAL A 245 -27.88 6.70 2.03
C VAL A 245 -27.09 7.68 2.88
N TRP A 246 -25.96 7.25 3.44
CA TRP A 246 -25.09 8.12 4.22
C TRP A 246 -24.49 9.24 3.37
N CYS A 247 -23.97 8.91 2.19
CA CYS A 247 -23.36 9.89 1.28
C CYS A 247 -24.37 10.87 0.69
N VAL A 248 -25.59 10.41 0.39
CA VAL A 248 -26.69 11.29 0.04
C VAL A 248 -27.01 12.29 1.16
N ASN A 249 -27.07 11.82 2.41
CA ASN A 249 -27.27 12.69 3.57
C ASN A 249 -26.09 13.64 3.82
N PHE A 250 -24.86 13.21 3.53
CA PHE A 250 -23.66 14.05 3.58
C PHE A 250 -23.78 15.23 2.62
N PHE A 251 -24.23 14.99 1.38
CA PHE A 251 -24.46 16.04 0.39
C PHE A 251 -25.64 16.95 0.77
N ALA A 252 -26.73 16.39 1.29
CA ALA A 252 -27.90 17.17 1.70
C ALA A 252 -27.61 18.10 2.89
N LYS A 253 -26.80 17.65 3.87
CA LYS A 253 -26.48 18.44 5.08
C LYS A 253 -25.20 19.26 4.98
N ARG A 254 -24.50 19.27 3.84
CA ARG A 254 -23.21 19.93 3.63
C ARG A 254 -22.12 19.56 4.65
N GLY A 255 -21.92 18.25 4.83
CA GLY A 255 -20.60 17.74 5.23
C GLY A 255 -20.26 17.57 6.71
N ASP A 256 -21.21 17.69 7.64
CA ASP A 256 -20.97 17.35 9.05
C ASP A 256 -21.91 16.24 9.52
N GLN A 257 -21.39 15.02 9.48
CA GLN A 257 -22.01 13.83 10.05
C GLN A 257 -20.90 13.11 10.83
N SER A 258 -20.93 13.18 12.16
CA SER A 258 -19.93 12.57 13.05
C SER A 258 -20.25 11.13 13.43
N GLU A 259 -21.26 10.52 12.79
CA GLU A 259 -21.67 9.16 13.12
C GLU A 259 -20.66 8.15 12.58
N PHE A 260 -20.12 7.34 13.48
CA PHE A 260 -19.18 6.27 13.17
C PHE A 260 -19.92 5.02 12.67
N GLU A 261 -21.03 4.67 13.31
CA GLU A 261 -21.91 3.58 12.93
C GLU A 261 -22.74 3.96 11.70
N ASN A 262 -23.00 2.99 10.81
CA ASN A 262 -23.70 3.20 9.54
C ASN A 262 -23.04 4.22 8.59
N SER A 263 -21.75 4.51 8.78
CA SER A 263 -20.95 5.34 7.88
C SER A 263 -20.08 4.48 6.94
N PRO A 264 -19.61 5.03 5.80
CA PRO A 264 -18.67 4.34 4.92
C PRO A 264 -17.45 3.78 5.66
N PHE A 265 -16.85 4.56 6.56
CA PHE A 265 -15.74 4.11 7.39
C PHE A 265 -16.17 2.97 8.30
N GLY A 266 -17.33 3.05 8.95
CA GLY A 266 -17.84 1.97 9.80
C GLY A 266 -17.94 0.62 9.07
N GLU A 267 -18.49 0.61 7.86
CA GLU A 267 -18.58 -0.61 7.03
C GLU A 267 -17.22 -1.04 6.47
N CYS A 268 -16.39 -0.09 6.03
CA CYS A 268 -15.09 -0.40 5.43
C CYS A 268 -13.97 -0.65 6.45
N ARG A 269 -14.16 -0.29 7.72
CA ARG A 269 -13.16 -0.38 8.80
C ARG A 269 -12.46 -1.74 8.87
N PRO A 270 -13.15 -2.89 8.99
CA PRO A 270 -12.47 -4.18 9.06
C PRO A 270 -11.66 -4.49 7.80
N ILE A 271 -12.11 -4.02 6.63
CA ILE A 271 -11.44 -4.22 5.34
C ILE A 271 -10.18 -3.35 5.26
N ILE A 272 -10.24 -2.09 5.70
CA ILE A 272 -9.10 -1.18 5.80
C ILE A 272 -8.05 -1.76 6.75
N LEU A 273 -8.46 -2.16 7.95
CA LEU A 273 -7.56 -2.74 8.94
C LEU A 273 -6.91 -4.03 8.45
N ARG A 274 -7.67 -4.92 7.81
CA ARG A 274 -7.13 -6.13 7.19
C ARG A 274 -6.13 -5.83 6.09
N THR A 275 -6.39 -4.81 5.27
CA THR A 275 -5.48 -4.36 4.22
C THR A 275 -4.17 -3.85 4.82
N ILE A 276 -4.24 -3.07 5.90
CA ILE A 276 -3.07 -2.60 6.65
C ILE A 276 -2.29 -3.78 7.25
N VAL A 277 -2.98 -4.75 7.87
CA VAL A 277 -2.35 -5.95 8.44
C VAL A 277 -1.63 -6.77 7.36
N ASP A 278 -2.24 -6.95 6.20
CA ASP A 278 -1.63 -7.68 5.07
C ASP A 278 -0.39 -6.93 4.53
N LEU A 279 -0.50 -5.62 4.33
CA LEU A 279 0.62 -4.77 3.90
C LEU A 279 1.80 -4.85 4.89
N LEU A 280 1.54 -4.69 6.19
CA LEU A 280 2.57 -4.76 7.23
C LEU A 280 3.18 -6.17 7.33
N THR A 281 2.39 -7.21 7.09
CA THR A 281 2.89 -8.59 7.04
C THR A 281 3.86 -8.75 5.87
N LYS A 282 3.53 -8.24 4.67
CA LYS A 282 4.43 -8.26 3.50
C LYS A 282 5.72 -7.50 3.76
N ILE A 283 5.64 -6.30 4.34
CA ILE A 283 6.82 -5.50 4.70
C ILE A 283 7.72 -6.25 5.68
N MET A 284 7.13 -6.84 6.72
CA MET A 284 7.84 -7.63 7.72
C MET A 284 8.55 -8.85 7.08
N THR A 285 7.86 -9.59 6.21
CA THR A 285 8.46 -10.75 5.51
C THR A 285 9.65 -10.33 4.64
N VAL A 286 9.51 -9.27 3.86
CA VAL A 286 10.61 -8.76 3.02
C VAL A 286 11.79 -8.30 3.88
N ALA A 287 11.52 -7.60 4.99
CA ALA A 287 12.57 -7.15 5.90
C ALA A 287 13.36 -8.31 6.51
N PHE A 288 12.69 -9.40 6.91
CA PHE A 288 13.38 -10.60 7.41
C PHE A 288 14.21 -11.31 6.34
N ILE A 289 13.70 -11.41 5.10
CA ILE A 289 14.45 -11.99 3.97
C ILE A 289 15.74 -11.19 3.74
N VAL A 290 15.63 -9.86 3.68
CA VAL A 290 16.78 -8.98 3.49
C VAL A 290 17.79 -9.11 4.64
N ALA A 291 17.31 -9.09 5.89
CA ALA A 291 18.16 -9.27 7.05
C ALA A 291 18.90 -10.61 7.02
N GLY A 292 18.23 -11.70 6.62
CA GLY A 292 18.84 -13.02 6.44
C GLY A 292 19.94 -13.02 5.39
N ILE A 293 19.71 -12.38 4.23
CA ILE A 293 20.71 -12.24 3.16
C ILE A 293 21.92 -11.42 3.65
N CYS A 294 21.69 -10.27 4.29
CA CYS A 294 22.75 -9.45 4.87
C CYS A 294 23.60 -10.27 5.85
N PHE A 295 22.95 -10.97 6.79
CA PHE A 295 23.63 -11.81 7.78
C PHE A 295 24.48 -12.89 7.11
N PHE A 296 23.94 -13.58 6.10
CA PHE A 296 24.66 -14.61 5.36
C PHE A 296 25.91 -14.05 4.64
N ILE A 297 25.80 -12.88 4.02
CA ILE A 297 26.92 -12.19 3.37
C ILE A 297 28.03 -11.85 4.37
N ILE A 298 27.66 -11.34 5.54
CA ILE A 298 28.61 -11.01 6.62
C ILE A 298 29.34 -12.28 7.09
N VAL A 299 28.61 -13.38 7.30
CA VAL A 299 29.19 -14.67 7.70
C VAL A 299 30.16 -15.19 6.63
N LEU A 300 29.77 -15.15 5.35
CA LEU A 300 30.63 -15.57 4.24
C LEU A 300 31.91 -14.73 4.16
N ALA A 301 31.80 -13.41 4.32
CA ALA A 301 32.96 -12.53 4.30
C ALA A 301 33.91 -12.81 5.47
N CYS A 302 33.37 -13.05 6.67
CA CYS A 302 34.15 -13.44 7.84
C CYS A 302 34.85 -14.80 7.66
N ALA A 303 34.15 -15.79 7.09
CA ALA A 303 34.71 -17.11 6.81
C ALA A 303 35.85 -17.05 5.78
N ALA A 304 35.65 -16.30 4.69
CA ALA A 304 36.67 -16.10 3.67
C ALA A 304 37.93 -15.40 4.24
N ARG A 305 37.76 -14.47 5.18
CA ARG A 305 38.89 -13.79 5.84
C ARG A 305 39.66 -14.72 6.79
N ARG A 306 38.98 -15.55 7.58
CA ARG A 306 39.64 -16.50 8.51
C ARG A 306 40.49 -17.55 7.79
N GLN A 307 40.04 -18.02 6.62
CA GLN A 307 40.84 -18.96 5.82
C GLN A 307 42.11 -18.31 5.28
N SER A 308 42.07 -17.01 4.94
CA SER A 308 43.24 -16.27 4.49
C SER A 308 44.26 -15.97 5.59
N SER A 309 43.89 -15.98 6.88
CA SER A 309 44.80 -15.70 8.00
C SER A 309 45.39 -16.94 8.67
N ARG A 310 44.92 -18.13 8.28
CA ARG A 310 45.47 -19.43 8.72
C ARG A 310 46.47 -20.01 7.71
N MET A 311 46.67 -19.34 6.58
CA MET A 311 47.78 -19.52 5.64
C MET A 311 48.83 -18.46 5.96
#